data_AF-A0A5J4N359-F1
#
_entry.id   AF-A0A5J4N359-F1
#
_cell.length_a   1.000
_cell.length_b   1.000
_cell.length_c   1.000
_cell.angle_alpha   90.00
_cell.angle_beta   90.00
_cell.angle_gamma   90.00
#
_symmetry.space_group_name_H-M   'P 1'
#
loop_
_entity.id
_entity.type
_entity.pdbx_description
1 polymer ?
#
loop_
_entity_poly.entity_id
_entity_poly.type
_entity_poly.pdbx_seq_one_letter_code
_entity_poly.pdbx_strand_id
1 'polypeptide(L)'
;MAAVIHDLQPDARKPELAFRIDGFGCDVNDAIFLPENECIVTGTEDRTLRVWMRRDTGRFWPSALEVLPSPVSSLFYCSEIRCIYAGLDNGTVMEFFLS
;
A
#
# COMPACT_ATOMS: atom_id res chain seq x y z
N MET A 1 -20.46 38.30 30.41
CA MET A 1 -19.70 38.10 29.17
C MET A 1 -19.01 36.75 29.31
N ALA A 2 -19.60 35.68 28.76
CA ALA A 2 -19.04 34.32 28.86
C ALA A 2 -18.21 34.07 27.60
N ALA A 3 -16.91 33.82 27.78
CA ALA A 3 -16.03 33.44 26.67
C ALA A 3 -16.25 31.97 26.36
N VAL A 4 -16.66 31.70 25.12
CA VAL A 4 -16.68 30.38 24.50
C VAL A 4 -15.24 29.91 24.40
N ILE A 5 -14.93 28.77 25.01
CA ILE A 5 -13.58 28.19 24.92
C ILE A 5 -13.53 27.39 23.62
N HIS A 6 -12.51 27.74 22.83
CA HIS A 6 -12.23 27.28 21.47
C HIS A 6 -12.39 25.78 21.25
N ASP A 7 -12.96 25.46 20.09
CA ASP A 7 -12.93 24.13 19.47
C ASP A 7 -11.56 23.49 19.61
N LEU A 8 -11.52 22.35 20.28
CA LEU A 8 -10.38 21.44 20.30
C LEU A 8 -10.20 20.90 18.87
N GLN A 9 -9.34 21.53 18.08
CA GLN A 9 -8.81 20.87 16.89
C GLN A 9 -8.15 19.56 17.32
N PRO A 10 -8.50 18.40 16.73
CA PRO A 10 -7.80 17.16 17.02
C PRO A 10 -6.32 17.35 16.75
N ASP A 11 -5.47 16.94 17.69
CA ASP A 11 -4.00 17.00 17.62
C ASP A 11 -3.52 16.25 16.38
N ALA A 12 -3.43 16.97 15.26
CA ALA A 12 -3.19 16.44 13.91
C ALA A 12 -1.78 15.88 13.67
N ARG A 13 -1.05 15.52 14.74
CA ARG A 13 0.35 15.12 14.69
C ARG A 13 0.62 13.69 15.14
N LYS A 14 -0.37 13.00 15.71
CA LYS A 14 -0.19 11.60 16.09
C LYS A 14 -0.71 10.70 14.97
N PRO A 15 0.09 9.75 14.46
CA PRO A 15 -0.44 8.75 13.55
C PRO A 15 -1.45 7.88 14.31
N GLU A 16 -2.68 7.84 13.79
CA GLU A 16 -3.73 6.95 14.27
C GLU A 16 -3.82 5.74 13.33
N LEU A 17 -3.94 4.54 13.91
CA LEU A 17 -4.13 3.33 13.14
C LEU A 17 -5.53 3.33 12.54
N ALA A 18 -5.64 3.70 11.26
CA ALA A 18 -6.91 3.70 10.54
C ALA A 18 -7.35 2.29 10.10
N PHE A 19 -6.40 1.48 9.62
CA PHE A 19 -6.68 0.15 9.10
C PHE A 19 -5.44 -0.75 9.19
N ARG A 20 -5.67 -2.06 9.29
CA ARG A 20 -4.65 -3.11 9.30
C ARG A 20 -5.04 -4.19 8.30
N ILE A 21 -4.11 -4.55 7.42
CA ILE A 21 -4.23 -5.71 6.52
C ILE A 21 -3.49 -6.87 7.19
N ASP A 22 -4.17 -7.99 7.38
CA ASP A 22 -3.64 -9.20 8.03
C ASP A 22 -3.74 -10.42 7.11
N GLY A 23 -3.09 -11.52 7.51
CA GLY A 23 -3.18 -12.81 6.84
C GLY A 23 -2.18 -13.02 5.71
N PHE A 24 -1.06 -12.27 5.72
CA PHE A 24 0.09 -12.59 4.90
C PHE A 24 0.73 -13.91 5.38
N GLY A 25 1.10 -14.78 4.43
CA GLY A 25 1.72 -16.07 4.74
C GLY A 25 3.22 -15.98 5.05
N CYS A 26 3.85 -14.87 4.67
CA CYS A 26 5.25 -14.54 4.90
C CYS A 26 5.38 -13.03 5.13
N ASP A 27 6.61 -12.58 5.40
CA ASP A 27 6.91 -11.18 5.67
C ASP A 27 6.55 -10.28 4.48
N VAL A 28 6.00 -9.10 4.82
CA VAL A 28 5.77 -8.02 3.87
C VAL A 28 7.04 -7.17 3.86
N ASN A 29 7.78 -7.25 2.75
CA ASN A 29 9.05 -6.55 2.61
C ASN A 29 8.84 -5.08 2.24
N ASP A 30 7.80 -4.78 1.46
CA ASP A 30 7.45 -3.41 1.09
C ASP A 30 5.95 -3.22 0.81
N ALA A 31 5.46 -1.99 0.97
CA ALA A 31 4.09 -1.59 0.68
C ALA A 31 4.01 -0.13 0.19
N ILE A 32 3.37 0.07 -0.96
CA ILE A 32 3.18 1.38 -1.60
C ILE A 32 1.69 1.71 -1.73
N PHE A 33 1.34 2.99 -1.58
CA PHE A 33 -0.02 3.49 -1.79
C PHE A 33 -0.12 4.17 -3.15
N LEU A 34 -1.21 3.87 -3.87
CA LEU A 34 -1.52 4.46 -5.16
C LEU A 34 -2.76 5.35 -5.03
N PRO A 35 -2.58 6.68 -5.04
CA PRO A 35 -3.66 7.63 -4.76
C PRO A 35 -4.75 7.62 -5.85
N GLU A 36 -4.40 7.35 -7.10
CA GLU A 36 -5.35 7.42 -8.22
C GLU A 36 -6.46 6.36 -8.15
N ASN A 37 -6.14 5.19 -7.61
CA ASN A 37 -7.05 4.04 -7.56
C ASN A 37 -7.46 3.68 -6.12
N GLU A 38 -7.05 4.50 -5.14
CA GLU A 38 -7.17 4.21 -3.70
C GLU A 38 -6.80 2.76 -3.37
N CYS A 39 -5.63 2.32 -3.84
CA CYS A 39 -5.16 0.96 -3.64
C CYS A 39 -3.78 0.91 -2.99
N ILE A 40 -3.48 -0.20 -2.33
CA ILE A 40 -2.18 -0.50 -1.75
C ILE A 40 -1.60 -1.67 -2.53
N VAL A 41 -0.31 -1.63 -2.85
CA VAL A 41 0.42 -2.77 -3.41
C VAL A 41 1.47 -3.21 -2.41
N THR A 42 1.49 -4.51 -2.13
CA THR A 42 2.42 -5.12 -1.19
C THR A 42 3.28 -6.14 -1.90
N GLY A 43 4.57 -6.16 -1.58
CA GLY A 43 5.54 -7.14 -2.03
C GLY A 43 6.01 -7.98 -0.85
N THR A 44 6.05 -9.29 -1.02
CA THR A 44 6.29 -10.23 0.07
C THR A 44 7.42 -11.21 -0.23
N GLU A 45 7.91 -11.82 0.84
CA GLU A 45 8.97 -12.84 0.80
C GLU A 45 8.52 -14.13 0.08
N ASP A 46 7.21 -14.43 0.06
CA ASP A 46 6.65 -15.56 -0.69
C ASP A 46 6.58 -15.33 -2.21
N ARG A 47 7.21 -14.25 -2.70
CA ARG A 47 7.25 -13.81 -4.10
C ARG A 47 5.93 -13.25 -4.62
N THR A 48 5.03 -12.88 -3.72
CA THR A 48 3.74 -12.35 -4.11
C THR A 48 3.77 -10.84 -4.23
N LEU A 49 3.25 -10.33 -5.35
CA LEU A 49 2.85 -8.93 -5.49
C LEU A 49 1.32 -8.89 -5.43
N ARG A 50 0.78 -8.20 -4.42
CA ARG A 50 -0.66 -8.20 -4.15
C ARG A 50 -1.22 -6.79 -4.16
N VAL A 51 -2.33 -6.61 -4.89
CA VAL A 51 -3.06 -5.35 -4.98
C VAL A 51 -4.28 -5.41 -4.06
N TRP A 52 -4.42 -4.39 -3.22
CA TRP A 52 -5.50 -4.24 -2.27
C TRP A 52 -6.31 -3.01 -2.63
N MET A 53 -7.59 -3.17 -2.96
CA MET A 53 -8.47 -2.04 -3.29
C MET A 53 -9.29 -1.63 -2.08
N ARG A 54 -9.42 -0.32 -1.85
CA ARG A 54 -10.32 0.21 -0.84
C ARG A 54 -11.78 0.01 -1.27
N ARG A 55 -12.62 -0.46 -0.35
CA ARG A 55 -14.08 -0.61 -0.54
C ARG A 55 -14.81 0.52 0.17
N ASP A 56 -16.12 0.63 -0.07
CA ASP A 56 -17.00 1.64 0.53
C ASP A 56 -16.97 1.68 2.07
N THR A 57 -16.64 0.55 2.70
CA THR A 57 -16.44 0.43 4.16
C THR A 57 -15.16 1.09 4.67
N GLY A 58 -14.34 1.66 3.78
CA GLY A 58 -13.03 2.22 4.08
C GLY A 58 -11.92 1.17 4.25
N ARG A 59 -12.24 -0.12 4.11
CA ARG A 59 -11.31 -1.25 4.29
C ARG A 59 -10.71 -1.67 2.97
N PHE A 60 -9.44 -2.12 3.01
CA PHE A 60 -8.76 -2.68 1.86
C PHE A 60 -8.98 -4.19 1.76
N TRP A 61 -9.27 -4.66 0.55
CA TRP A 61 -9.50 -6.07 0.24
C TRP A 61 -8.59 -6.52 -0.90
N PRO A 62 -8.08 -7.77 -0.86
CA PRO A 62 -7.22 -8.27 -1.91
C PRO A 62 -8.03 -8.39 -3.20
N SER A 63 -7.52 -7.80 -4.28
CA SER A 63 -8.20 -7.78 -5.57
C SER A 63 -7.42 -8.53 -6.65
N ALA A 64 -6.10 -8.43 -6.62
CA ALA A 64 -5.23 -9.09 -7.59
C ALA A 64 -3.98 -9.61 -6.90
N LEU A 65 -3.41 -10.67 -7.47
CA LEU A 65 -2.25 -11.36 -6.96
C LEU A 65 -1.43 -11.83 -8.15
N GLU A 66 -0.16 -11.49 -8.16
CA GLU A 66 0.82 -11.99 -9.12
C GLU A 66 1.95 -12.70 -8.38
N VAL A 67 2.39 -13.85 -8.90
CA VAL A 67 3.52 -14.60 -8.35
C VAL A 67 4.76 -14.32 -9.20
N LEU A 68 5.77 -13.74 -8.57
CA LEU A 68 7.00 -13.31 -9.21
C LEU A 68 8.08 -14.39 -9.14
N PRO A 69 9.12 -14.33 -10.00
CA PRO A 69 10.16 -15.37 -10.03
C PRO A 69 11.04 -15.41 -8.77
N SER A 70 11.02 -14.36 -7.94
CA SER A 70 11.88 -14.18 -6.76
C SER A 70 11.20 -13.26 -5.73
N PRO A 71 11.60 -13.29 -4.44
CA PRO A 71 11.03 -12.42 -3.42
C PRO A 71 11.11 -10.95 -3.80
N VAL A 72 10.10 -10.17 -3.42
CA VAL A 72 10.09 -8.72 -3.64
C VAL A 72 10.86 -8.05 -2.52
N SER A 73 11.93 -7.33 -2.83
CA SER A 73 12.70 -6.57 -1.85
C SER A 73 12.35 -5.09 -1.81
N SER A 74 11.77 -4.55 -2.88
CA SER A 74 11.38 -3.14 -2.94
C SER A 74 10.31 -2.88 -3.99
N LEU A 75 9.51 -1.84 -3.74
CA LEU A 75 8.48 -1.35 -4.64
C LEU A 75 8.64 0.16 -4.86
N PHE A 76 8.38 0.59 -6.08
CA PHE A 76 8.33 2.01 -6.42
C PHE A 76 7.14 2.28 -7.34
N TYR A 77 6.36 3.31 -7.03
CA TYR A 77 5.26 3.76 -7.88
C TYR A 77 5.61 5.08 -8.55
N CYS A 78 5.47 5.13 -9.88
CA CYS A 78 5.58 6.36 -10.65
C CYS A 78 4.20 6.81 -11.13
N SER A 79 3.68 7.89 -10.54
CA SER A 79 2.35 8.41 -10.89
C SER A 79 2.31 9.01 -12.30
N GLU A 80 3.41 9.60 -12.78
CA GLU A 80 3.45 10.26 -14.10
C GLU A 80 3.19 9.29 -15.26
N ILE A 81 3.71 8.07 -15.17
CA ILE A 81 3.58 7.04 -16.20
C ILE A 81 2.71 5.85 -15.75
N ARG A 82 2.05 5.98 -14.58
CA ARG A 82 1.14 4.98 -13.99
C ARG A 82 1.70 3.56 -13.99
N CYS A 83 2.94 3.41 -13.54
CA CYS A 83 3.59 2.12 -13.43
C CYS A 83 4.19 1.87 -12.04
N ILE A 84 4.35 0.58 -11.74
CA ILE A 84 5.02 0.07 -10.54
C ILE A 84 6.28 -0.66 -10.97
N TYR A 85 7.38 -0.42 -10.27
CA TYR A 85 8.60 -1.20 -10.38
C TYR A 85 8.75 -2.07 -9.12
N ALA A 86 8.98 -3.36 -9.32
CA ALA A 86 9.30 -4.30 -8.26
C ALA A 86 10.76 -4.76 -8.41
N GLY A 87 11.59 -4.44 -7.43
CA GLY A 87 12.93 -5.00 -7.29
C GLY A 87 12.86 -6.36 -6.62
N LEU A 88 13.57 -7.35 -7.19
CA LEU A 88 13.57 -8.73 -6.71
C LEU A 88 14.97 -9.18 -6.28
N ASP A 89 15.01 -10.14 -5.37
CA ASP A 89 16.27 -10.64 -4.77
C ASP A 89 17.19 -11.39 -5.74
N ASN A 90 16.65 -11.85 -6.87
CA ASN A 90 17.43 -12.45 -7.95
C ASN A 90 18.16 -11.42 -8.83
N GLY A 91 18.13 -10.14 -8.47
CA GLY A 91 18.80 -9.05 -9.20
C GLY A 91 18.02 -8.54 -10.41
N THR A 92 16.73 -8.86 -10.51
CA THR A 92 15.85 -8.37 -11.58
C THR A 92 14.92 -7.27 -11.09
N VAL A 93 14.49 -6.39 -12.00
CA VAL A 93 13.44 -5.39 -11.76
C VAL A 93 12.32 -5.66 -12.77
N MET A 94 11.09 -5.73 -12.28
CA MET A 94 9.91 -5.93 -13.12
C MET A 94 9.05 -4.66 -13.12
N GLU A 95 8.55 -4.28 -14.30
CA GLU A 95 7.62 -3.16 -14.49
C GLU A 95 6.20 -3.68 -14.67
N PHE A 96 5.24 -3.02 -14.02
CA PHE A 96 3.81 -3.30 -14.11
C PHE A 96 3.05 -2.03 -14.47
N PHE A 97 2.21 -2.10 -15.50
CA PHE A 97 1.28 -1.02 -15.84
C PHE A 97 -0.04 -1.21 -15.08
N LEU A 98 -0.61 -0.09 -14.65
CA LEU A 98 -1.94 -0.06 -14.06
C LEU A 98 -2.94 0.38 -15.13
N SER A 99 -3.85 -0.51 -15.50
CA SER A 99 -4.93 -0.25 -16.47
C SER A 99 -6.14 0.42 -15.82
#